data_AF-A0A822E0M6-F1
#
_entry.id   AF-A0A822E0M6-F1
#
_cell.length_a   1.000
_cell.length_b   1.000
_cell.length_c   1.000
_cell.angle_alpha   90.00
_cell.angle_beta   90.00
_cell.angle_gamma   90.00
#
_symmetry.space_group_name_H-M   'P 1'
#
loop_
_entity.id
_entity.type
_entity.pdbx_description
1 polymer ?
#
loop_
_entity_poly.entity_id
_entity_poly.type
_entity_poly.pdbx_seq_one_letter_code
_entity_poly.pdbx_strand_id
1 'polypeptide(L)'
;DSGDYIGSCCKEGKVKISGLFSKNDDQLTTFPRPIRAVCLDPNFTKTKMFVTGDTSLILNERGTFGRHKTTTLFELNGGLIHTLRWKDTLIAFANEKVF
;
A
#
# COMPACT_ATOMS: atom_id res chain seq x y z
N ASP A 1 8.46 -15.69 -7.00
CA ASP A 1 7.00 -15.86 -6.86
C ASP A 1 6.36 -14.52 -6.54
N SER A 2 5.76 -13.93 -7.57
CA SER A 2 4.90 -12.76 -7.49
C SER A 2 3.45 -13.27 -7.44
N GLY A 3 2.62 -12.73 -6.55
CA GLY A 3 1.18 -13.05 -6.50
C GLY A 3 0.70 -13.96 -5.37
N ASP A 4 1.57 -14.38 -4.45
CA ASP A 4 1.15 -15.21 -3.29
C ASP A 4 0.41 -14.43 -2.20
N TYR A 5 0.34 -13.10 -2.33
CA TYR A 5 -0.27 -12.22 -1.35
C TYR A 5 -1.29 -11.30 -2.01
N ILE A 6 -2.39 -11.06 -1.29
CA ILE A 6 -3.41 -10.08 -1.64
C ILE A 6 -3.46 -8.98 -0.59
N GLY A 7 -3.45 -7.73 -1.04
CA GLY A 7 -3.67 -6.56 -0.20
C GLY A 7 -5.10 -6.05 -0.33
N SER A 8 -5.76 -5.79 0.78
CA SER A 8 -7.05 -5.10 0.85
C SER A 8 -6.96 -3.92 1.82
N CYS A 9 -7.75 -2.90 1.57
CA CYS A 9 -7.83 -1.71 2.42
C CYS A 9 -9.28 -1.29 2.64
N CYS A 10 -9.52 -0.52 3.71
CA CYS A 10 -10.80 0.13 3.94
C CYS A 10 -10.63 1.60 4.34
N LYS A 11 -11.73 2.37 4.19
CA LYS A 11 -11.78 3.80 4.51
C LYS A 11 -11.57 4.11 6.01
N GLU A 12 -11.68 3.11 6.90
CA GLU A 12 -11.35 3.27 8.32
C GLU A 12 -9.84 3.24 8.59
N GLY A 13 -9.01 3.16 7.56
CA GLY A 13 -7.56 3.18 7.71
C GLY A 13 -6.93 1.82 7.99
N LYS A 14 -7.64 0.71 7.75
CA LYS A 14 -7.06 -0.64 7.89
C LYS A 14 -6.55 -1.13 6.55
N VAL A 15 -5.35 -1.71 6.55
CA VAL A 15 -4.79 -2.47 5.44
C VAL A 15 -4.50 -3.88 5.92
N LYS A 16 -5.05 -4.87 5.23
CA LYS A 16 -4.78 -6.28 5.46
C LYS A 16 -4.02 -6.83 4.26
N ILE A 17 -2.89 -7.46 4.52
CA ILE A 17 -2.17 -8.26 3.54
C ILE A 17 -2.29 -9.71 3.98
N SER A 18 -2.83 -10.55 3.10
CA SER A 18 -3.08 -11.97 3.38
C SER A 18 -2.34 -12.83 2.38
N GLY A 19 -1.68 -13.88 2.86
CA GLY A 19 -1.14 -14.91 1.96
C GLY A 19 -2.24 -15.84 1.44
N LEU A 20 -2.12 -16.26 0.19
CA LEU A 20 -3.06 -17.17 -0.47
C LEU A 20 -2.89 -18.62 0.02
N PHE A 21 -1.65 -19.04 0.23
CA PHE A 21 -1.30 -20.42 0.59
C PHE A 21 -0.89 -20.58 2.07
N SER A 22 -0.45 -19.51 2.72
CA SER A 22 -0.02 -19.52 4.12
C SER A 22 -0.37 -18.20 4.80
N LYS A 23 -0.75 -18.27 6.08
CA LYS A 23 -1.06 -17.11 6.92
C LYS A 23 0.13 -16.60 7.73
N ASN A 24 1.30 -17.24 7.62
CA ASN A 24 2.46 -16.95 8.48
C ASN A 24 2.94 -15.50 8.36
N ASP A 25 2.71 -14.87 7.22
CA ASP A 25 3.14 -13.51 6.89
C ASP A 25 1.97 -12.54 6.73
N ASP A 26 0.78 -12.91 7.21
CA ASP A 26 -0.37 -12.01 7.24
C ASP A 26 -0.04 -10.74 8.04
N GLN A 27 -0.38 -9.58 7.47
CA GLN A 27 -0.15 -8.28 8.10
C GLN A 27 -1.46 -7.53 8.24
N LEU A 28 -1.71 -6.96 9.42
CA LEU A 28 -2.77 -5.99 9.64
C LEU A 28 -2.14 -4.70 10.14
N THR A 29 -2.29 -3.64 9.36
CA THR A 29 -1.77 -2.31 9.69
C THR A 29 -2.93 -1.34 9.82
N THR A 30 -2.96 -0.61 10.94
CA THR A 30 -3.94 0.45 11.19
C THR A 30 -3.27 1.80 11.03
N PHE A 31 -3.85 2.65 10.20
CA PHE A 31 -3.41 4.01 9.93
C PHE A 31 -4.37 5.01 10.59
N PRO A 32 -3.87 6.18 11.03
CA PRO A 32 -4.72 7.23 11.61
C PRO A 32 -5.52 8.02 10.56
N ARG A 33 -5.49 7.59 9.29
CA ARG A 33 -6.09 8.26 8.14
C ARG A 33 -6.84 7.24 7.25
N PRO A 34 -7.82 7.68 6.45
CA PRO A 34 -8.45 6.82 5.45
C PRO A 34 -7.44 6.23 4.47
N ILE A 35 -7.73 5.03 3.99
CA ILE A 35 -6.98 4.39 2.91
C ILE A 35 -7.97 3.97 1.83
N ARG A 36 -7.77 4.43 0.60
CA ARG A 36 -8.68 4.18 -0.53
C ARG A 36 -8.16 3.15 -1.48
N ALA A 37 -6.84 3.12 -1.66
CA ALA A 37 -6.20 2.17 -2.55
C ALA A 37 -4.92 1.62 -1.93
N VAL A 38 -4.60 0.38 -2.29
CA VAL A 38 -3.39 -0.33 -1.87
C VAL A 38 -2.85 -1.17 -3.03
N CYS A 39 -1.52 -1.24 -3.16
CA CYS A 39 -0.85 -2.21 -4.01
C CYS A 39 0.41 -2.71 -3.30
N LEU A 40 0.79 -3.94 -3.65
CA LEU A 40 1.98 -4.57 -3.14
C LEU A 40 3.13 -4.37 -4.12
N ASP A 41 4.35 -4.33 -3.60
CA ASP A 41 5.55 -4.52 -4.40
C ASP A 41 5.44 -5.86 -5.18
N PRO A 42 5.80 -5.91 -6.46
CA PRO A 42 5.82 -7.15 -7.24
C PRO A 42 6.60 -8.30 -6.57
N ASN A 43 7.61 -7.97 -5.75
CA ASN A 43 8.41 -8.87 -4.94
C ASN A 43 8.10 -8.76 -3.44
N PHE A 44 6.82 -8.52 -3.09
CA PHE A 44 6.36 -8.35 -1.71
C PHE A 44 6.91 -9.40 -0.74
N THR A 45 7.00 -10.67 -1.14
CA THR A 45 7.53 -11.74 -0.29
C THR A 45 8.90 -11.41 0.30
N LYS A 46 9.75 -10.71 -0.46
CA LYS A 46 11.09 -10.28 -0.04
C LYS A 46 11.09 -8.90 0.59
N THR A 47 10.44 -7.92 -0.06
CA THR A 47 10.55 -6.52 0.35
C THR A 47 9.61 -6.19 1.52
N LYS A 48 8.50 -6.93 1.64
CA LYS A 48 7.38 -6.64 2.55
C LYS A 48 6.88 -5.20 2.42
N MET A 49 7.01 -4.62 1.22
CA MET A 49 6.66 -3.23 0.92
C MET A 49 5.30 -3.12 0.24
N PHE A 50 4.54 -2.11 0.61
CA PHE A 50 3.27 -1.80 -0.03
C PHE A 50 3.02 -0.29 -0.04
N VAL A 51 2.25 0.17 -1.03
CA VAL A 51 1.88 1.57 -1.17
C VAL A 51 0.41 1.74 -0.83
N THR A 52 0.11 2.80 -0.08
CA THR A 52 -1.25 3.24 0.19
C THR A 52 -1.53 4.58 -0.48
N GLY A 53 -2.78 4.78 -0.88
CA GLY A 53 -3.25 6.01 -1.52
C GLY A 53 -4.50 6.57 -0.83
N ASP A 54 -4.47 7.87 -0.58
CA ASP A 54 -5.62 8.72 -0.24
C ASP A 54 -5.38 10.13 -0.82
N THR A 55 -4.96 11.11 -0.02
CA THR A 55 -4.44 12.41 -0.51
C THR A 55 -2.99 12.35 -0.96
N SER A 56 -2.27 11.29 -0.59
CA SER A 56 -0.85 11.08 -0.87
C SER A 56 -0.58 9.62 -1.20
N LEU A 57 0.48 9.36 -1.98
CA LEU A 57 1.08 8.04 -2.12
C LEU A 57 2.12 7.85 -1.03
N ILE A 58 1.92 6.84 -0.17
CA ILE A 58 2.82 6.54 0.93
C ILE A 58 3.32 5.11 0.82
N LEU A 59 4.63 4.96 0.68
CA LEU A 59 5.34 3.69 0.78
C LEU A 59 5.41 3.27 2.24
N ASN A 60 5.09 2.00 2.50
CA ASN A 60 5.11 1.37 3.81
C ASN A 60 6.10 0.21 3.74
N GLU A 61 7.11 0.25 4.61
CA GLU A 61 8.17 -0.74 4.68
C GLU A 61 8.16 -1.36 6.07
N ARG A 62 8.14 -2.69 6.14
CA ARG A 62 8.44 -3.40 7.38
C ARG A 62 9.95 -3.50 7.53
N GLY A 63 10.53 -2.61 8.33
CA GLY A 63 11.95 -2.62 8.66
C GLY A 63 12.34 -3.80 9.56
N THR A 64 13.64 -3.90 9.82
CA THR A 64 14.20 -4.86 10.77
C THR A 64 13.64 -4.63 12.18
N PHE A 65 13.54 -5.70 12.97
CA PHE A 65 12.99 -5.68 14.34
C PHE A 65 11.55 -5.14 14.45
N GLY A 66 10.76 -5.21 13.37
CA GLY A 66 9.35 -4.83 13.39
C GLY A 66 9.08 -3.32 13.35
N ARG A 67 10.12 -2.50 13.10
CA ARG A 67 9.91 -1.06 12.92
C ARG A 67 9.18 -0.80 11.59
N HIS A 68 8.04 -0.15 11.66
CA HIS A 68 7.33 0.31 10.46
C HIS A 68 7.93 1.65 10.01
N LYS A 69 8.37 1.71 8.75
CA LYS A 69 8.87 2.94 8.12
C LYS A 69 7.89 3.37 7.05
N THR A 70 7.57 4.66 7.01
CA THR A 70 6.73 5.25 5.97
C THR A 70 7.53 6.30 5.21
N THR A 71 7.28 6.41 3.90
CA THR A 71 7.89 7.43 3.04
C THR A 71 6.83 7.97 2.09
N THR A 72 6.62 9.29 2.08
CA THR A 72 5.75 9.94 1.11
C THR A 72 6.43 9.96 -0.25
N LEU A 73 5.81 9.32 -1.24
CA LEU A 73 6.29 9.28 -2.62
C LEU A 73 5.73 10.44 -3.44
N PHE A 74 4.48 10.83 -3.17
CA PHE A 74 3.78 11.89 -3.89
C PHE A 74 2.67 12.46 -3.01
N GLU A 75 2.45 13.77 -3.07
CA GLU A 75 1.36 14.47 -2.39
C GLU A 75 0.46 15.11 -3.47
N LEU A 76 -0.85 14.89 -3.42
CA LEU A 76 -1.77 15.59 -4.31
C LEU A 76 -1.95 17.04 -3.84
N ASN A 77 -2.09 17.97 -4.78
CA ASN A 77 -2.54 19.35 -4.50
C ASN A 77 -4.09 19.44 -4.47
N GLY A 78 -4.75 18.41 -3.93
CA GLY A 78 -6.21 18.27 -3.87
C GLY A 78 -6.74 17.00 -4.57
N GLY A 79 -7.97 16.64 -4.22
CA GLY A 79 -8.61 15.41 -4.71
C GLY A 79 -8.08 14.16 -4.02
N LEU A 80 -8.57 13.00 -4.47
CA LEU A 80 -8.29 11.71 -3.85
C LEU A 80 -7.80 10.68 -4.86
N ILE A 81 -6.89 9.81 -4.43
CA ILE A 81 -6.43 8.63 -5.18
C ILE A 81 -7.45 7.51 -5.04
N HIS A 82 -7.90 6.96 -6.17
CA HIS A 82 -8.90 5.89 -6.20
C HIS A 82 -8.31 4.53 -6.56
N THR A 83 -7.23 4.51 -7.34
CA THR A 83 -6.58 3.28 -7.76
C THR A 83 -5.09 3.50 -7.91
N LEU A 84 -4.34 2.44 -7.61
CA LEU A 84 -2.90 2.40 -7.78
C LEU A 84 -2.43 0.99 -8.15
N ARG A 85 -1.38 0.92 -8.95
CA ARG A 85 -0.75 -0.31 -9.43
C ARG A 85 0.76 -0.12 -9.41
N TRP A 86 1.45 -1.14 -8.91
CA TRP A 86 2.90 -1.19 -8.89
C TRP A 86 3.36 -2.24 -9.89
N LYS A 87 4.25 -1.85 -10.80
CA LYS A 87 4.96 -2.75 -11.70
C LYS A 87 6.43 -2.36 -11.73
N ASP A 88 7.29 -3.32 -11.41
CA ASP A 88 8.74 -3.16 -11.32
C ASP A 88 9.13 -1.95 -10.43
N THR A 89 9.77 -0.93 -11.00
CA THR A 89 10.18 0.28 -10.29
C THR A 89 9.17 1.43 -10.40
N LEU A 90 8.01 1.18 -11.02
CA LEU A 90 7.02 2.20 -11.37
C LEU A 90 5.72 1.98 -10.61
N ILE A 91 5.13 3.10 -10.19
CA ILE A 91 3.79 3.15 -9.61
C ILE A 91 2.93 4.03 -10.50
N ALA A 92 1.85 3.46 -11.01
CA ALA A 92 0.80 4.19 -11.72
C ALA A 92 -0.40 4.37 -10.79
N PHE A 93 -1.00 5.56 -10.79
CA PHE A 93 -2.18 5.86 -9.99
C PHE A 93 -3.12 6.78 -10.76
N ALA A 94 -4.40 6.78 -10.37
CA ALA A 94 -5.38 7.73 -10.87
C ALA A 94 -6.07 8.44 -9.70
N ASN A 95 -6.22 9.75 -9.84
CA ASN A 95 -6.82 10.64 -8.87
C ASN A 95 -7.98 11.45 -9.47
N GLU A 96 -8.74 12.09 -8.60
CA GLU A 96 -9.77 13.05 -9.00
C GLU A 96 -9.15 14.25 -9.72
N LYS A 97 -9.85 14.74 -10.74
CA LYS A 97 -9.54 16.02 -11.35
C LYS A 97 -9.97 17.13 -10.40
N VAL A 98 -9.02 17.95 -9.96
CA VAL A 98 -9.29 19.19 -9.24
C VAL A 98 -9.43 20.31 -10.29
N PHE A 99 -10.48 21.12 -10.18
CA PHE A 99 -10.75 22.27 -11.04
C PHE A 99 -10.27 23.57 -10.39
#